data_AF-A0A101X6K8-F1
#
_entry.id   AF-A0A101X6K8-F1
#
_cell.length_a   1.000
_cell.length_b   1.000
_cell.length_c   1.000
_cell.angle_alpha   90.00
_cell.angle_beta   90.00
_cell.angle_gamma   90.00
#
_symmetry.space_group_name_H-M   'P 1'
#
loop_
_entity.id
_entity.type
_entity.pdbx_description
1 polymer ?
#
loop_
_entity_poly.entity_id
_entity_poly.type
_entity_poly.pdbx_seq_one_letter_code
_entity_poly.pdbx_strand_id
1 'polypeptide(L)'
;MITRVEVENFRSIVKGKAIITEGINFIHGPNGAGKTSLLEAIAIALYGSEWVRGRYRLGDLVRRGASSSVIRVEYVGIDGRRYLVQRVFNTEKTLESQTYVIDESGRRVAARDREVTQFVVKTTGISMETFSELLYVRQGEIRDILRTGRRGSLS
;
A
#
# COMPACT_ATOMS: atom_id res chain seq x y z
N MET A 1 -8.79 -8.88 0.30
CA MET A 1 -8.15 -8.76 1.63
C MET A 1 -6.63 -8.83 1.50
N ILE A 2 -5.89 -7.85 2.03
CA ILE A 2 -4.42 -7.92 2.11
C ILE A 2 -4.03 -8.90 3.23
N THR A 3 -3.02 -9.73 2.98
CA THR A 3 -2.56 -10.77 3.92
C THR A 3 -1.09 -10.64 4.29
N ARG A 4 -0.27 -10.03 3.42
CA ARG A 4 1.15 -9.79 3.69
C ARG A 4 1.63 -8.56 2.94
N VAL A 5 2.55 -7.83 3.56
CA VAL A 5 3.25 -6.70 2.97
C VAL A 5 4.74 -6.89 3.24
N GLU A 6 5.55 -6.76 2.19
CA GLU A 6 7.00 -6.73 2.30
C GLU A 6 7.56 -5.53 1.57
N VAL A 7 8.60 -4.95 2.15
CA VAL A 7 9.32 -3.81 1.59
C VAL A 7 10.81 -4.05 1.72
N GLU A 8 11.55 -3.65 0.70
CA GLU A 8 13.02 -3.64 0.70
C GLU A 8 13.49 -2.28 0.20
N ASN A 9 14.43 -1.67 0.91
CA ASN A 9 15.04 -0.38 0.58
C ASN A 9 14.02 0.74 0.32
N PHE A 10 12.97 0.80 1.15
CA PHE A 10 11.93 1.82 1.10
C PHE A 10 12.12 2.84 2.23
N ARG A 11 12.58 4.05 1.89
CA ARG A 11 12.93 5.11 2.86
C ARG A 11 13.87 4.63 3.97
N SER A 12 13.43 4.68 5.24
CA SER A 12 14.21 4.24 6.39
C SER A 12 14.24 2.71 6.54
N ILE A 13 13.39 1.97 5.81
CA ILE A 13 13.24 0.52 5.94
C ILE A 13 14.22 -0.19 4.99
N VAL A 14 15.17 -0.96 5.55
CA VAL A 14 16.06 -1.84 4.77
C VAL A 14 15.29 -3.07 4.30
N LYS A 15 14.64 -3.76 5.24
CA LYS A 15 13.74 -4.88 4.99
C LYS A 15 12.63 -4.83 6.03
N GLY A 16 11.39 -4.91 5.58
CA GLY A 16 10.21 -4.91 6.44
C GLY A 16 9.22 -5.96 5.96
N LYS A 17 8.55 -6.60 6.90
CA LYS A 17 7.48 -7.57 6.63
C LYS A 17 6.39 -7.40 7.67
N ALA A 18 5.14 -7.42 7.23
CA ALA A 18 3.97 -7.51 8.08
C ALA A 18 3.01 -8.58 7.55
N ILE A 19 2.47 -9.36 8.48
CA ILE A 19 1.34 -10.26 8.22
C ILE A 19 0.08 -9.52 8.65
N ILE A 20 -0.91 -9.51 7.78
CA ILE A 20 -2.21 -8.88 8.03
C ILE A 20 -3.23 -9.99 8.20
N THR A 21 -3.88 -10.02 9.35
CA THR A 21 -4.93 -11.00 9.67
C THR A 21 -6.31 -10.36 9.53
N GLU A 22 -7.35 -11.19 9.59
CA GLU A 22 -8.72 -10.67 9.75
C GLU A 22 -8.86 -9.90 11.06
N GLY A 23 -9.80 -8.96 11.10
CA GLY A 23 -10.04 -8.10 12.26
C GLY A 23 -9.08 -6.91 12.36
N ILE A 24 -8.78 -6.51 13.59
CA ILE A 24 -8.00 -5.30 13.89
C ILE A 24 -6.51 -5.64 13.96
N ASN A 25 -5.71 -4.98 13.12
CA ASN A 25 -4.26 -5.11 13.10
C ASN A 25 -3.62 -3.87 13.69
N PHE A 26 -2.71 -4.04 14.67
CA PHE A 26 -1.97 -2.94 15.28
C PHE A 26 -0.53 -2.89 14.77
N ILE A 27 -0.15 -1.76 14.15
CA ILE A 27 1.24 -1.48 13.78
C ILE A 27 1.80 -0.50 14.80
N HIS A 28 2.66 -0.98 15.70
CA HIS A 28 3.26 -0.17 16.76
C HIS A 28 4.79 -0.09 16.63
N GLY A 29 5.38 0.91 17.28
CA GLY A 29 6.82 1.15 17.28
C GLY A 29 7.15 2.63 17.50
N PRO A 30 8.43 2.98 17.69
CA PRO A 30 8.86 4.36 17.89
C PRO A 30 8.45 5.30 16.75
N ASN A 31 8.40 6.61 17.01
CA ASN A 31 8.27 7.60 15.96
C ASN A 31 9.47 7.50 15.00
N GLY A 32 9.20 7.58 13.69
CA GLY A 32 10.23 7.38 12.66
C GLY A 32 10.55 5.92 12.32
N ALA A 33 9.98 4.92 13.01
CA ALA A 33 10.22 3.49 12.75
C ALA A 33 9.67 2.98 11.40
N GLY A 34 9.02 3.84 10.60
CA GLY A 34 8.52 3.47 9.27
C GLY A 34 7.06 2.98 9.22
N LYS A 35 6.29 3.09 10.30
CA LYS A 35 4.86 2.67 10.34
C LYS A 35 4.03 3.26 9.21
N THR A 36 4.07 4.59 9.04
CA THR A 36 3.41 5.29 7.93
C THR A 36 3.99 4.89 6.58
N SER A 37 5.30 4.64 6.52
CA SER A 37 5.94 4.19 5.28
C SER A 37 5.47 2.80 4.86
N LEU A 38 5.19 1.90 5.80
CA LEU A 38 4.61 0.59 5.51
C LEU A 38 3.18 0.72 4.96
N LEU A 39 2.35 1.59 5.54
CA LEU A 39 1.00 1.87 5.04
C LEU A 39 1.02 2.50 3.64
N GLU A 40 1.92 3.43 3.38
CA GLU A 40 2.10 4.03 2.05
C GLU A 40 2.65 3.02 1.04
N ALA A 41 3.50 2.09 1.46
CA ALA A 41 3.99 1.02 0.59
C ALA A 41 2.84 0.13 0.09
N ILE A 42 1.84 -0.14 0.93
CA ILE A 42 0.61 -0.82 0.49
C ILE A 42 -0.07 -0.02 -0.63
N ALA A 43 -0.27 1.27 -0.43
CA ALA A 43 -0.92 2.12 -1.43
C ALA A 43 -0.16 2.12 -2.78
N ILE A 44 1.17 2.20 -2.73
CA ILE A 44 2.02 2.10 -3.91
C ILE A 44 1.93 0.70 -4.54
N ALA A 45 1.89 -0.37 -3.76
CA ALA A 45 1.72 -1.72 -4.32
C ALA A 45 0.41 -1.83 -5.11
N LEU A 46 -0.67 -1.25 -4.58
CA LEU A 46 -1.99 -1.32 -5.23
C LEU A 46 -2.06 -0.45 -6.48
N TYR A 47 -1.62 0.81 -6.40
CA TYR A 47 -1.93 1.82 -7.44
C TYR A 47 -0.69 2.34 -8.20
N GLY A 48 0.52 1.98 -7.79
CA GLY A 48 1.75 2.26 -8.54
C GLY A 48 2.01 3.73 -8.76
N SER A 49 2.39 4.08 -10.00
CA SER A 49 2.72 5.46 -10.37
C SER A 49 1.55 6.43 -10.20
N GLU A 50 0.30 5.96 -10.24
CA GLU A 50 -0.88 6.80 -10.01
C GLU A 50 -0.96 7.31 -8.56
N TRP A 51 -0.58 6.48 -7.59
CA TRP A 51 -0.46 6.92 -6.19
C TRP A 51 0.68 7.93 -6.01
N VAL A 52 1.81 7.68 -6.67
CA VAL A 52 3.01 8.50 -6.52
C VAL A 52 2.83 9.88 -7.15
N ARG A 53 2.12 9.96 -8.28
CA ARG A 53 1.96 11.18 -9.09
C ARG A 53 1.43 12.34 -8.25
N GLY A 54 2.19 13.44 -8.22
CA GLY A 54 1.84 14.67 -7.50
C GLY A 54 1.97 14.58 -5.97
N ARG A 55 2.32 13.41 -5.41
CA ARG A 55 2.50 13.21 -3.95
C ARG A 55 3.98 13.09 -3.56
N TYR A 56 4.78 12.40 -4.38
CA TYR A 56 6.18 12.12 -4.06
C TYR A 56 7.07 12.15 -5.31
N ARG A 57 8.38 12.38 -5.12
CA ARG A 57 9.38 11.97 -6.12
C ARG A 57 9.81 10.54 -5.82
N LEU A 58 10.01 9.71 -6.86
CA LEU A 58 10.41 8.31 -6.66
C LEU A 58 11.74 8.18 -5.88
N GLY A 59 12.70 9.08 -6.13
CA GLY A 59 13.94 9.16 -5.36
C GLY A 59 13.77 9.34 -3.85
N ASP A 60 12.70 10.01 -3.41
CA ASP A 60 12.42 10.21 -1.98
C ASP A 60 11.88 8.94 -1.30
N LEU A 61 11.41 7.98 -2.10
CA LEU A 61 10.87 6.70 -1.65
C LEU A 61 11.95 5.62 -1.59
N VAL A 62 13.00 5.74 -2.39
CA VAL A 62 14.16 4.81 -2.35
C VAL A 62 15.04 5.14 -1.15
N ARG A 63 15.46 4.12 -0.42
CA ARG A 63 16.41 4.26 0.69
C ARG A 63 17.72 4.87 0.21
N ARG A 64 18.25 5.83 0.97
CA ARG A 64 19.58 6.42 0.71
C ARG A 64 20.66 5.33 0.62
N GLY A 65 21.43 5.36 -0.47
CA GLY A 65 22.48 4.37 -0.75
C GLY A 65 22.00 3.09 -1.41
N ALA A 66 20.69 2.90 -1.63
CA ALA A 66 20.16 1.78 -2.40
C ALA A 66 19.92 2.17 -3.85
N SER A 67 20.09 1.22 -4.78
CA SER A 67 19.84 1.40 -6.21
C SER A 67 18.36 1.33 -6.59
N SER A 68 17.54 0.65 -5.78
CA SER A 68 16.11 0.43 -6.04
C SER A 68 15.37 0.06 -4.76
N SER A 69 14.06 0.28 -4.77
CA SER A 69 13.10 -0.17 -3.77
C SER A 69 12.22 -1.27 -4.35
N VAL A 70 11.87 -2.26 -3.53
CA VAL A 70 10.95 -3.35 -3.88
C VAL A 70 9.81 -3.38 -2.89
N ILE A 71 8.59 -3.49 -3.41
CA ILE A 71 7.38 -3.66 -2.60
C ILE A 71 6.65 -4.91 -3.09
N ARG A 72 6.25 -5.77 -2.16
CA ARG A 72 5.45 -6.97 -2.43
C ARG A 72 4.23 -6.99 -1.53
N VAL A 73 3.07 -7.27 -2.10
CA VAL A 73 1.82 -7.42 -1.34
C VAL A 73 1.12 -8.70 -1.78
N GLU A 74 0.82 -9.57 -0.82
CA GLU A 74 -0.07 -10.72 -1.03
C GLU A 74 -1.48 -10.33 -0.62
N TYR A 75 -2.46 -10.65 -1.47
CA TYR A 75 -3.86 -10.39 -1.19
C TYR A 75 -4.78 -11.48 -1.78
N VAL A 76 -5.96 -11.60 -1.19
CA VAL A 76 -7.08 -12.39 -1.72
C VAL A 76 -8.02 -11.43 -2.47
N GLY A 77 -8.30 -11.71 -3.74
CA GLY A 77 -9.24 -10.95 -4.56
C GLY A 77 -10.70 -11.19 -4.18
N ILE A 78 -11.61 -10.38 -4.72
CA ILE A 78 -13.07 -10.57 -4.60
C ILE A 78 -13.55 -11.86 -5.28
N ASP A 79 -12.72 -12.42 -6.16
CA ASP A 79 -12.89 -13.72 -6.80
C ASP A 79 -12.44 -14.90 -5.91
N GLY A 80 -11.98 -14.62 -4.68
CA GLY A 80 -11.46 -15.62 -3.74
C GLY A 80 -10.05 -16.13 -4.04
N ARG A 81 -9.40 -15.64 -5.10
CA ARG A 81 -8.07 -16.11 -5.52
C ARG A 81 -6.94 -15.34 -4.85
N ARG A 82 -5.79 -15.98 -4.70
CA ARG A 82 -4.59 -15.37 -4.14
C ARG A 82 -3.72 -14.76 -5.24
N TYR A 83 -3.21 -13.58 -4.96
CA TYR A 83 -2.34 -12.83 -5.84
C TYR A 83 -1.15 -12.25 -5.06
N LEU A 84 0.00 -12.18 -5.71
CA LEU A 84 1.16 -11.42 -5.26
C LEU A 84 1.44 -10.32 -6.28
N VAL A 85 1.30 -9.06 -5.86
CA VAL A 85 1.77 -7.91 -6.63
C VAL A 85 3.20 -7.57 -6.21
N GLN A 86 4.09 -7.39 -7.18
CA GLN A 86 5.42 -6.84 -6.98
C GLN A 86 5.56 -5.55 -7.78
N ARG A 87 6.06 -4.50 -7.13
CA ARG A 87 6.50 -3.27 -7.80
C ARG A 87 7.94 -2.96 -7.44
N VAL A 88 8.72 -2.60 -8.46
CA VAL A 88 10.12 -2.20 -8.29
C VAL A 88 10.33 -0.86 -8.97
N PHE A 89 11.01 0.05 -8.29
CA PHE A 89 11.37 1.36 -8.84
C PHE A 89 12.75 1.79 -8.33
N ASN A 90 13.45 2.57 -9.14
CA ASN A 90 14.67 3.25 -8.73
C ASN A 90 14.37 4.73 -8.47
N THR A 91 15.42 5.53 -8.31
CA THR A 91 15.28 6.97 -8.01
C THR A 91 14.64 7.77 -9.14
N GLU A 92 14.58 7.23 -10.36
CA GLU A 92 14.13 7.92 -11.56
C GLU A 92 12.77 7.41 -12.07
N LYS A 93 12.57 6.09 -12.06
CA LYS A 93 11.43 5.45 -12.72
C LYS A 93 11.05 4.10 -12.12
N THR A 94 9.85 3.66 -12.46
CA THR A 94 9.40 2.27 -12.29
C THR A 94 10.21 1.35 -13.20
N LEU A 95 10.63 0.19 -12.65
CA LEU A 95 11.32 -0.85 -13.39
C LEU A 95 10.29 -1.85 -13.94
N GLU A 96 9.80 -1.58 -15.14
CA GLU A 96 8.66 -2.30 -15.75
C GLU A 96 8.86 -3.81 -15.88
N SER A 97 10.08 -4.29 -16.13
CA SER A 97 10.38 -5.73 -16.24
C SER A 97 10.25 -6.50 -14.92
N GLN A 98 10.28 -5.77 -13.80
CA GLN A 98 10.21 -6.32 -12.44
C GLN A 98 8.89 -5.99 -11.73
N THR A 99 7.97 -5.30 -12.41
CA THR A 99 6.64 -4.93 -11.91
C THR A 99 5.59 -5.86 -12.53
N TYR A 100 4.94 -6.67 -11.69
CA TYR A 100 4.02 -7.71 -12.14
C TYR A 100 3.06 -8.19 -11.04
N VAL A 101 2.02 -8.93 -11.46
CA VAL A 101 1.20 -9.76 -10.57
C VAL A 101 1.37 -11.22 -10.96
N ILE A 102 1.52 -12.10 -9.97
CA ILE A 102 1.40 -13.56 -10.15
C ILE A 102 0.17 -14.09 -9.41
N ASP A 103 -0.45 -15.13 -9.98
CA ASP A 103 -1.51 -15.90 -9.31
C ASP A 103 -0.92 -17.02 -8.44
N GLU A 104 -1.79 -17.78 -7.77
CA GLU A 104 -1.42 -18.90 -6.88
C GLU A 104 -0.66 -20.04 -7.58
N SER A 105 -0.75 -20.14 -8.91
CA SER A 105 0.02 -21.11 -9.70
C SER A 105 1.42 -20.60 -10.05
N GLY A 106 1.76 -19.37 -9.67
CA GLY A 106 3.01 -18.70 -10.01
C GLY A 106 3.01 -18.08 -11.41
N ARG A 107 1.88 -18.12 -12.13
CA ARG A 107 1.78 -17.57 -13.48
C ARG A 107 1.63 -16.05 -13.42
N ARG A 108 2.35 -15.35 -14.29
CA ARG A 108 2.22 -13.89 -14.43
C ARG A 108 0.88 -13.56 -15.09
N VAL A 109 0.02 -12.83 -14.38
CA VAL A 109 -1.33 -12.45 -14.82
C VAL A 109 -1.47 -10.98 -15.21
N ALA A 110 -0.50 -10.15 -14.82
CA ALA A 110 -0.35 -8.77 -15.28
C ALA A 110 1.13 -8.36 -15.23
N ALA A 111 1.54 -7.45 -16.10
CA ALA A 111 2.90 -6.93 -16.13
C ALA A 111 2.91 -5.44 -16.44
N ARG A 112 3.96 -4.73 -16.03
CA ARG A 112 4.08 -3.28 -16.18
C ARG A 112 3.09 -2.49 -15.32
N ASP A 113 3.45 -1.25 -15.00
CA ASP A 113 2.78 -0.45 -13.97
C ASP A 113 1.27 -0.31 -14.21
N ARG A 114 0.88 0.03 -15.45
CA ARG A 114 -0.52 0.26 -15.83
C ARG A 114 -1.37 -1.00 -15.76
N GLU A 115 -0.94 -2.12 -16.36
CA GLU A 115 -1.74 -3.35 -16.37
C GLU A 115 -1.82 -3.94 -14.96
N VAL A 116 -0.73 -3.84 -14.18
CA VAL A 116 -0.72 -4.23 -12.76
C VAL A 116 -1.75 -3.42 -11.98
N THR A 117 -1.78 -2.10 -12.13
CA THR A 117 -2.79 -1.26 -11.46
C THR A 117 -4.22 -1.64 -11.87
N GLN A 118 -4.48 -1.80 -13.17
CA GLN A 118 -5.80 -2.21 -13.67
C GLN A 118 -6.22 -3.58 -13.12
N PHE A 119 -5.31 -4.54 -13.09
CA PHE A 119 -5.57 -5.88 -12.55
C PHE A 119 -5.88 -5.82 -11.06
N VAL A 120 -5.08 -5.09 -10.28
CA VAL A 120 -5.29 -4.96 -8.84
C VAL A 120 -6.62 -4.29 -8.56
N VAL A 121 -6.94 -3.15 -9.19
CA VAL A 121 -8.24 -2.47 -9.01
C VAL A 121 -9.41 -3.39 -9.34
N LYS A 122 -9.33 -4.14 -10.45
CA LYS A 122 -10.37 -5.10 -10.84
C LYS A 122 -10.55 -6.23 -9.82
N THR A 123 -9.45 -6.76 -9.29
CA THR A 123 -9.48 -7.94 -8.40
C THR A 123 -9.72 -7.57 -6.94
N THR A 124 -9.39 -6.35 -6.50
CA THR A 124 -9.72 -5.87 -5.15
C THR A 124 -11.11 -5.25 -5.10
N GLY A 125 -11.62 -4.72 -6.22
CA GLY A 125 -12.86 -3.96 -6.27
C GLY A 125 -12.76 -2.58 -5.61
N ILE A 126 -11.55 -2.10 -5.31
CA ILE A 126 -11.32 -0.85 -4.57
C ILE A 126 -10.54 0.12 -5.46
N SER A 127 -11.18 1.23 -5.84
CA SER A 127 -10.52 2.30 -6.59
C SER A 127 -9.53 3.07 -5.71
N MET A 128 -8.65 3.83 -6.33
CA MET A 128 -7.66 4.64 -5.63
C MET A 128 -8.31 5.73 -4.77
N GLU A 129 -9.41 6.30 -5.24
CA GLU A 129 -10.22 7.30 -4.52
C GLU A 129 -10.79 6.68 -3.25
N THR A 130 -11.50 5.55 -3.37
CA THR A 130 -12.06 4.83 -2.21
C THR A 130 -10.97 4.44 -1.21
N PHE A 131 -9.83 3.94 -1.68
CA PHE A 131 -8.73 3.61 -0.78
C PHE A 131 -8.15 4.84 -0.08
N SER A 132 -8.03 5.98 -0.78
CA SER A 132 -7.54 7.23 -0.21
C SER A 132 -8.43 7.72 0.92
N GLU A 133 -9.75 7.62 0.77
CA GLU A 133 -10.72 7.98 1.80
C GLU A 133 -10.61 7.07 3.04
N LEU A 134 -10.41 5.75 2.83
CA LEU A 134 -10.28 4.77 3.91
C LEU A 134 -8.93 4.86 4.66
N LEU A 135 -7.83 5.14 3.96
CA LEU A 135 -6.49 5.23 4.55
C LEU A 135 -6.36 6.42 5.51
N TYR A 136 -7.16 7.46 5.29
CA TYR A 136 -7.04 8.77 5.95
C TYR A 136 -8.24 9.13 6.83
N VAL A 137 -8.99 8.17 7.38
CA VAL A 137 -9.91 8.47 8.48
C VAL A 137 -9.10 9.11 9.62
N ARG A 138 -9.17 10.44 9.70
CA ARG A 138 -8.08 11.27 10.22
C ARG A 138 -7.91 11.10 11.73
N GLN A 139 -6.65 11.13 12.18
CA GLN A 139 -6.25 11.28 13.59
C GLN A 139 -6.89 12.52 14.28
N GLY A 140 -7.49 13.44 13.51
CA GLY A 140 -8.30 14.57 13.99
C GLY A 140 -9.82 14.44 13.84
N GLU A 141 -10.34 13.66 12.88
CA GLU A 141 -11.80 13.53 12.67
C GLU A 141 -12.47 12.68 13.74
N ILE A 142 -11.74 11.74 14.35
CA ILE A 142 -12.21 11.04 15.56
C ILE A 142 -12.53 12.05 16.68
N ARG A 143 -11.73 13.11 16.84
CA ARG A 143 -12.02 14.14 17.87
C ARG A 143 -13.29 14.92 17.54
N ASP A 144 -13.53 15.22 16.27
CA ASP A 144 -14.73 15.95 15.86
C ASP A 144 -15.99 15.09 15.97
N ILE A 145 -15.93 13.81 15.60
CA ILE A 145 -17.00 12.81 15.78
C ILE A 145 -17.31 12.61 17.27
N LEU A 146 -16.29 12.47 18.13
CA LEU A 146 -16.47 12.36 19.58
C LEU A 146 -17.07 13.62 20.21
N ARG A 147 -16.88 14.80 19.59
CA ARG A 147 -17.48 16.07 20.03
C ARG A 147 -18.92 16.24 19.57
N THR A 148 -19.28 15.74 18.39
CA THR A 148 -20.65 15.85 17.87
C THR A 148 -21.63 14.97 18.64
N GLY A 149 -21.18 13.82 19.15
CA GLY A 149 -21.97 12.92 20.01
C GLY A 149 -22.36 13.49 21.39
N ARG A 150 -21.85 14.66 21.80
CA ARG A 150 -22.20 15.33 23.08
C ARG A 150 -23.29 16.40 22.98
N ARG A 151 -23.83 16.69 21.79
CA ARG A 151 -24.94 17.65 21.61
C ARG A 151 -26.32 16.98 21.50
N GLY A 152 -26.45 15.75 22.00
CA GLY A 152 -27.70 15.00 22.03
C GLY A 152 -28.16 14.64 23.44
N SER A 153 -27.97 15.53 24.42
CA SER A 153 -28.65 15.47 25.72
C SER A 153 -28.42 16.79 26.45
N LEU A 154 -29.37 17.70 26.34
CA LEU A 154 -29.78 18.65 27.39
C LEU A 154 -30.99 19.39 26.79
N SER A 155 -32.16 19.04 27.33
CA SER A 155 -33.43 19.78 27.43
C SER A 155 -33.61 21.03 26.58
#